data_AF-A0A7N2R3J5-F1
#
_entry.id   AF-A0A7N2R3J5-F1
#
_cell.length_a   1.000
_cell.length_b   1.000
_cell.length_c   1.000
_cell.angle_alpha   90.00
_cell.angle_beta   90.00
_cell.angle_gamma   90.00
#
_symmetry.space_group_name_H-M   'P 1'
#
loop_
_entity.id
_entity.type
_entity.pdbx_description
1 polymer ?
#
loop_
_entity_poly.entity_id
_entity_poly.type
_entity_poly.pdbx_seq_one_letter_code
_entity_poly.pdbx_strand_id
1 'polypeptide(L)'
;MLKLIIESDAWSVVKSIIDKETHGSLGHLYSSISQVLESFSRWEIKHVKRGYNRVAQELAQLVSRNEASQRWIGVSLPMFQNLISTNCS
;
A
#
# COMPACT_ATOMS: atom_id res chain seq x y z
N MET A 1 13.00 -18.50 11.92
CA MET A 1 12.06 -18.02 10.87
C MET A 1 11.68 -16.58 11.20
N LEU A 2 11.86 -15.65 10.25
CA LEU A 2 11.60 -14.22 10.46
C LEU A 2 10.11 -13.92 10.36
N LYS A 3 9.61 -13.01 11.21
CA LYS A 3 8.23 -12.49 11.16
C LYS A 3 8.29 -11.02 10.77
N LEU A 4 7.56 -10.64 9.73
CA LEU A 4 7.38 -9.24 9.34
C LEU A 4 6.30 -8.61 10.23
N ILE A 5 6.58 -7.46 10.83
CA ILE A 5 5.58 -6.68 11.58
C ILE A 5 5.53 -5.30 10.96
N ILE A 6 4.34 -4.87 10.59
CA ILE A 6 4.08 -3.55 9.99
C ILE A 6 3.17 -2.79 10.94
N GLU A 7 3.58 -1.59 11.31
CA GLU A 7 2.81 -0.71 12.19
C GLU A 7 2.39 0.55 11.42
N SER A 8 1.14 0.95 11.58
CA SER A 8 0.59 2.15 10.94
C SER A 8 -0.42 2.84 11.85
N ASP A 9 -0.48 4.16 11.79
CA ASP A 9 -1.50 4.96 12.47
C ASP A 9 -2.77 5.18 11.64
N ALA A 10 -2.81 4.67 10.40
CA ALA A 10 -3.96 4.75 9.53
C ALA A 10 -4.93 3.58 9.80
N TRP A 11 -5.80 3.73 10.81
CA TRP A 11 -6.78 2.69 11.20
C TRP A 11 -7.58 2.11 10.03
N SER A 12 -8.13 2.98 9.16
CA SER A 12 -8.94 2.55 8.02
C SER A 12 -8.16 1.65 7.07
N VAL A 13 -6.89 1.99 6.79
CA VAL A 13 -6.01 1.21 5.91
C VAL A 13 -5.68 -0.13 6.52
N VAL A 14 -5.28 -0.16 7.80
CA VAL A 14 -4.97 -1.40 8.53
C VAL A 14 -6.19 -2.33 8.50
N LYS A 15 -7.38 -1.80 8.79
CA LYS A 15 -8.62 -2.56 8.78
C LYS A 15 -8.94 -3.09 7.38
N SER A 16 -8.85 -2.26 6.34
CA SER A 16 -9.11 -2.70 4.96
C SER A 16 -8.16 -3.82 4.50
N ILE A 17 -6.88 -3.80 4.91
CA ILE A 17 -5.94 -4.88 4.60
C ILE A 17 -6.30 -6.17 5.35
N ILE A 18 -6.64 -6.08 6.64
CA ILE A 18 -7.05 -7.23 7.45
C ILE A 18 -8.33 -7.86 6.91
N ASP A 19 -9.32 -7.04 6.56
CA ASP A 19 -10.60 -7.47 6.01
C ASP A 19 -10.49 -7.92 4.53
N LYS A 20 -9.28 -7.84 3.94
CA LYS A 20 -9.00 -8.11 2.52
C LYS A 20 -9.95 -7.36 1.59
N GLU A 21 -10.21 -6.09 1.88
CA GLU A 21 -11.07 -5.22 1.07
C GLU A 21 -10.45 -5.01 -0.32
N THR A 22 -11.24 -5.22 -1.35
CA THR A 22 -10.82 -5.09 -2.75
C THR A 22 -11.67 -4.10 -3.54
N HIS A 23 -12.72 -3.54 -2.92
CA HIS A 23 -13.65 -2.61 -3.57
C HIS A 23 -13.30 -1.14 -3.29
N GLY A 24 -13.92 -0.25 -4.06
CA GLY A 24 -13.74 1.20 -3.93
C GLY A 24 -12.45 1.72 -4.58
N SER A 25 -12.23 3.03 -4.48
CA SER A 25 -11.14 3.73 -5.19
C SER A 25 -9.74 3.28 -4.79
N LEU A 26 -9.58 2.72 -3.57
CA LEU A 26 -8.31 2.23 -3.05
C LEU A 26 -8.20 0.70 -3.00
N GLY A 27 -9.24 -0.02 -3.39
CA GLY A 27 -9.28 -1.50 -3.28
C GLY A 27 -8.15 -2.22 -4.02
N HIS A 28 -7.73 -1.68 -5.17
CA HIS A 28 -6.59 -2.19 -5.92
C HIS A 28 -5.26 -2.08 -5.15
N LEU A 29 -5.06 -1.02 -4.35
CA LEU A 29 -3.88 -0.86 -3.51
C LEU A 29 -3.88 -1.89 -2.38
N TYR A 30 -5.01 -2.09 -1.71
CA TYR A 30 -5.14 -3.08 -0.64
C TYR A 30 -4.91 -4.51 -1.16
N SER A 31 -5.42 -4.83 -2.34
CA SER A 31 -5.18 -6.10 -3.03
C SER A 31 -3.69 -6.31 -3.32
N SER A 32 -3.02 -5.33 -3.93
CA SER A 32 -1.58 -5.43 -4.23
C SER A 32 -0.72 -5.54 -2.96
N ILE A 33 -1.04 -4.78 -1.90
CA ILE A 33 -0.35 -4.91 -0.61
C ILE A 33 -0.53 -6.32 -0.05
N SER A 34 -1.75 -6.84 -0.05
CA SER A 34 -2.04 -8.19 0.46
C SER A 34 -1.26 -9.27 -0.30
N GLN A 35 -1.18 -9.18 -1.62
CA GLN A 35 -0.38 -10.10 -2.45
C GLN A 35 1.11 -10.07 -2.09
N VAL A 36 1.68 -8.88 -1.87
CA VAL A 36 3.08 -8.76 -1.43
C VAL A 36 3.27 -9.38 -0.04
N LEU A 37 2.34 -9.14 0.88
CA LEU A 37 2.41 -9.70 2.23
C LEU A 37 2.32 -11.23 2.25
N GLU A 38 1.52 -11.82 1.35
CA GLU A 38 1.41 -13.27 1.20
C GLU A 38 2.72 -13.95 0.74
N SER A 39 3.69 -13.20 0.21
CA SER A 39 5.04 -13.72 -0.06
C SER A 39 5.88 -13.99 1.20
N PHE A 40 5.47 -13.44 2.35
CA PHE A 40 6.15 -13.64 3.63
C PHE A 40 5.50 -14.80 4.41
N SER A 41 6.33 -15.76 4.84
CA SER A 41 5.88 -16.93 5.62
C SER A 41 5.10 -16.58 6.90
N ARG A 42 5.46 -15.46 7.54
CA ARG A 42 4.71 -14.88 8.67
C ARG A 42 4.77 -13.37 8.59
N TRP A 43 3.61 -12.73 8.59
CA TRP A 43 3.48 -11.29 8.68
C TRP A 43 2.34 -10.90 9.61
N GLU A 44 2.37 -9.66 10.10
CA GLU A 44 1.31 -9.06 10.89
C GLU A 44 1.27 -7.56 10.60
N ILE A 45 0.07 -6.99 10.50
CA ILE A 45 -0.13 -5.55 10.44
C ILE A 45 -0.90 -5.08 11.67
N LYS A 46 -0.46 -3.98 12.28
CA LYS A 46 -1.03 -3.43 13.50
C LYS A 46 -1.33 -1.96 13.36
N HIS A 47 -2.46 -1.57 13.93
CA HIS A 47 -2.74 -0.16 14.17
C HIS A 47 -2.06 0.30 15.45
N VAL A 48 -1.37 1.43 15.38
CA VAL A 48 -0.75 2.10 16.54
C VAL A 48 -1.28 3.53 16.66
N LYS A 49 -1.25 4.12 17.86
CA LYS A 49 -1.64 5.54 18.00
C LYS A 49 -0.66 6.41 17.22
N ARG A 50 -1.13 7.50 16.62
CA ARG A 50 -0.33 8.46 15.83
C ARG A 50 1.02 8.85 16.45
N GLY A 51 1.06 9.05 17.77
CA GLY A 51 2.31 9.38 18.47
C GLY A 51 3.41 8.33 18.37
N TYR A 52 3.05 7.05 18.13
CA TYR A 52 3.99 5.95 17.94
C TYR A 52 4.46 5.80 16.48
N ASN A 53 3.82 6.48 15.52
CA ASN A 53 4.24 6.51 14.11
C ASN A 53 4.93 7.83 13.70
N ARG A 54 5.48 8.56 14.70
CA ARG A 54 5.99 9.92 14.52
C ARG A 54 7.10 10.01 13.46
N VAL A 55 8.03 9.06 13.44
CA VAL A 55 9.15 9.06 12.49
C VAL A 55 8.64 8.94 11.05
N ALA A 56 7.71 8.03 10.78
CA ALA A 56 7.12 7.88 9.44
C ALA A 56 6.37 9.16 9.03
N GLN A 57 5.66 9.79 9.97
CA GLN A 57 4.99 11.06 9.73
C GLN A 57 5.99 12.18 9.38
N GLU A 58 7.08 12.31 10.12
CA GLU A 58 8.11 13.34 9.88
C GLU A 58 8.79 13.14 8.51
N LEU A 59 9.08 11.88 8.14
CA LEU A 59 9.62 11.56 6.82
C LEU A 59 8.64 11.91 5.70
N ALA A 60 7.35 11.58 5.85
CA ALA A 60 6.34 11.95 4.87
C ALA A 60 6.21 13.48 4.72
N GLN A 61 6.28 14.22 5.83
CA GLN A 61 6.24 15.68 5.82
C GLN A 61 7.49 16.29 5.18
N LEU A 62 8.67 15.72 5.41
CA LEU A 62 9.92 16.17 4.79
C LEU A 62 9.84 16.09 3.27
N VAL A 63 9.36 14.96 2.73
CA VAL A 63 9.18 14.77 1.28
C VAL A 63 8.14 15.76 0.73
N SER A 64 7.02 15.95 1.45
CA SER A 64 5.98 16.90 1.05
C SER A 64 6.47 18.34 1.00
N ARG A 65 7.39 18.76 1.88
CA ARG A 65 7.90 20.13 1.96
C ARG A 65 8.99 20.42 0.94
N ASN A 66 9.78 19.41 0.60
CA ASN A 66 10.92 19.57 -0.32
C ASN A 66 10.52 19.50 -1.80
N GLU A 67 9.21 19.45 -2.11
CA GLU A 67 8.67 19.22 -3.46
C GLU A 67 9.33 18.02 -4.18
N ALA A 68 9.92 17.10 -3.41
CA ALA A 68 10.54 15.89 -3.89
C ALA A 68 9.43 14.88 -4.21
N SER A 69 8.51 15.25 -5.09
CA SER A 69 7.40 14.40 -5.49
C SER A 69 7.98 13.28 -6.37
N GLN A 70 8.13 12.10 -5.79
CA GLN A 70 8.26 10.89 -6.58
C GLN A 70 6.85 10.51 -7.04
N ARG A 71 6.59 10.63 -8.34
CA ARG A 71 5.36 10.10 -8.91
C ARG A 71 5.48 8.59 -8.96
N TRP A 72 4.43 7.89 -8.54
CA TRP A 72 4.25 6.48 -8.87
C TRP A 72 4.07 6.40 -10.39
N ILE A 73 5.17 6.25 -11.12
CA ILE A 73 5.14 5.89 -12.54
C ILE A 73 4.78 4.41 -12.55
N GLY A 74 3.49 4.15 -12.68
CA GLY A 74 2.93 2.81 -12.54
C GLY A 74 3.66 1.83 -13.46
N VAL A 75 4.18 0.75 -12.87
CA VAL A 75 4.22 -0.50 -13.63
C VAL A 75 2.77 -0.81 -13.92
N SER A 76 2.39 -0.85 -15.20
CA SER A 76 1.03 -1.28 -15.59
C SER A 76 0.69 -2.54 -14.80
N LEU A 77 -0.39 -2.51 -14.02
CA LEU A 77 -0.87 -3.74 -13.38
C LEU A 77 -1.06 -4.78 -14.50
N PRO A 78 -0.62 -6.03 -14.33
CA PRO A 78 -0.68 -7.03 -15.41
C PRO A 78 -2.08 -7.16 -16.03
N MET A 79 -3.12 -6.91 -15.23
CA MET A 79 -4.52 -6.89 -15.68
C MET A 79 -4.88 -5.79 -16.70
N PHE A 80 -4.11 -4.71 -16.81
CA PHE A 80 -4.32 -3.65 -17.80
C PHE A 80 -3.56 -3.86 -19.12
N GLN A 81 -2.62 -4.82 -19.19
CA GLN A 81 -1.87 -5.10 -20.43
C GLN A 81 -2.80 -5.59 -21.56
N ASN A 82 -3.84 -6.37 -21.22
CA ASN A 82 -4.80 -6.91 -22.18
C ASN A 82 -5.89 -5.91 -22.62
N LEU A 83 -6.03 -4.78 -21.93
CA LEU A 83 -7.03 -3.73 -22.25
C LEU A 83 -6.49 -2.72 -23.26
N ILE A 84 -5.16 -2.58 -23.36
CA ILE A 84 -4.49 -1.67 -24.29
C ILE A 84 -4.38 -2.29 -25.69
N SER A 85 -4.42 -3.62 -25.82
CA SER A 85 -4.30 -4.32 -27.11
C SER A 85 -5.58 -4.40 -27.95
N THR A 86 -6.73 -3.93 -27.47
CA THR A 86 -8.03 -4.05 -28.19
C THR A 86 -8.51 -2.79 -28.90
N ASN A 87 -7.71 -1.72 -28.98
CA ASN A 87 -8.08 -0.49 -29.71
C ASN A 87 -7.03 -0.07 -30.76
N CYS A 88 -6.62 -1.01 -31.62
CA CYS A 88 -6.13 -0.70 -32.96
C CYS A 88 -6.66 -1.78 -33.91
N SER A 89 -7.77 -1.46 -34.56
CA SER A 89 -8.26 -2.09 -35.79
C SER A 89 -8.92 -0.99 -36.61
#